data_AF-A0A2V7D1U7-F1
#
_entry.id   AF-A0A2V7D1U7-F1
#
_cell.length_a   1.000
_cell.length_b   1.000
_cell.length_c   1.000
_cell.angle_alpha   90.00
_cell.angle_beta   90.00
_cell.angle_gamma   90.00
#
_symmetry.space_group_name_H-M   'P 1'
#
loop_
_entity.id
_entity.type
_entity.pdbx_description
1 polymer ?
#
loop_
_entity_poly.entity_id
_entity_poly.type
_entity_poly.pdbx_seq_one_letter_code
_entity_poly.pdbx_strand_id
1 'polypeptide(L)' 'MELITVASSGNVMMTNAAVSPSGRLFGNFPRWTQVPTPSVGEATPDGGFTPFPGGEWNEW' A
#
# COMPACT_ATOMS: atom_id res chain seq x y z
N MET A 1 14.32 19.93 7.89
CA MET A 1 14.01 18.61 7.30
C MET A 1 12.75 18.78 6.49
N GLU A 2 12.80 18.48 5.20
CA GLU A 2 11.63 18.57 4.32
C GLU A 2 10.95 17.20 4.28
N LEU A 3 9.62 17.19 4.37
CA LEU A 3 8.83 15.98 4.20
C LEU A 3 8.52 15.82 2.72
N ILE A 4 8.82 14.65 2.15
CA ILE A 4 8.45 14.29 0.79
C ILE A 4 7.31 13.27 0.82
N THR A 5 6.36 13.41 -0.09
CA THR A 5 5.35 12.38 -0.34
C THR A 5 5.95 11.32 -1.26
N VAL A 6 6.09 10.10 -0.76
CA VAL A 6 6.57 8.95 -1.56
C VAL A 6 5.41 8.24 -2.24
N ALA A 7 4.30 8.03 -1.52
CA ALA A 7 3.08 7.44 -2.06
C ALA A 7 1.84 7.91 -1.28
N SER A 8 0.67 7.78 -1.89
CA SER A 8 -0.62 8.09 -1.29
C SER A 8 -1.67 7.07 -1.73
N SER A 9 -2.48 6.61 -0.78
CA SER A 9 -3.68 5.82 -1.05
C SER A 9 -4.88 6.67 -1.49
N GLY A 10 -4.71 7.98 -1.66
CA GLY A 10 -5.76 8.92 -2.00
C GLY A 10 -6.80 9.03 -0.89
N ASN A 11 -7.99 8.46 -1.14
CA ASN A 11 -9.14 8.49 -0.24
C ASN A 11 -9.36 7.18 0.55
N VAL A 12 -8.39 6.26 0.51
CA VAL A 12 -8.48 5.00 1.26
C VAL A 12 -7.60 5.04 2.51
N MET A 13 -8.14 4.55 3.63
CA MET A 13 -7.40 4.35 4.86
C MET A 13 -6.30 3.27 4.71
N MET A 14 -5.12 3.56 5.23
CA MET A 14 -4.08 2.56 5.52
C MET A 14 -3.97 2.40 7.04
N THR A 15 -3.66 1.19 7.49
CA THR A 15 -3.51 0.85 8.91
C THR A 15 -2.05 0.69 9.33
N ASN A 16 -1.14 0.45 8.39
CA ASN A 16 0.28 0.26 8.68
C ASN A 16 1.15 0.54 7.44
N ALA A 17 2.44 0.79 7.66
CA ALA A 17 3.46 0.91 6.63
C ALA A 17 4.78 0.25 7.07
N ALA A 18 5.51 -0.35 6.13
CA ALA A 18 6.82 -0.96 6.37
C ALA A 18 7.79 -0.66 5.21
N VAL A 19 9.08 -0.53 5.52
CA VAL A 19 10.14 -0.31 4.52
C VAL A 19 11.13 -1.47 4.59
N SER A 20 11.43 -2.10 3.45
CA SER A 20 12.45 -3.16 3.37
C SER A 20 13.87 -2.58 3.46
N PRO A 21 14.90 -3.41 3.75
CA PRO A 21 16.29 -2.99 3.66
C PRO A 21 16.72 -2.50 2.27
N SER A 22 16.02 -2.93 1.21
CA SER A 22 16.22 -2.48 -0.17
C SER A 22 15.41 -1.22 -0.53
N GLY A 23 14.71 -0.61 0.43
CA GLY A 23 13.97 0.64 0.24
C GLY A 23 12.56 0.48 -0.35
N ARG A 24 12.04 -0.75 -0.45
CA ARG A 24 10.67 -0.99 -0.93
C ARG A 24 9.67 -0.62 0.17
N LEU A 25 8.65 0.15 -0.16
CA LEU A 25 7.61 0.61 0.77
C LEU A 25 6.34 -0.24 0.60
N PHE A 26 5.77 -0.69 1.72
CA PHE A 26 4.54 -1.47 1.75
C PHE A 26 3.51 -0.81 2.65
N GLY A 27 2.26 -0.79 2.21
CA GLY A 27 1.09 -0.34 2.98
C GLY A 27 0.13 -1.50 3.25
N ASN A 28 -0.49 -1.50 4.43
CA ASN A 28 -1.58 -2.41 4.78
C ASN A 28 -2.92 -1.67 4.72
N PHE A 29 -3.91 -2.29 4.07
CA PHE A 29 -5.26 -1.75 3.97
C PHE A 29 -6.27 -2.63 4.70
N PRO A 30 -7.16 -2.04 5.51
CA PRO A 30 -8.09 -2.80 6.32
C PRO A 30 -9.25 -3.37 5.49
N ARG A 31 -9.65 -4.60 5.82
CA ARG A 31 -10.81 -5.26 5.19
C ARG A 31 -12.16 -4.98 5.87
N TRP A 32 -12.19 -4.21 6.96
CA TRP A 32 -13.44 -3.81 7.61
C TRP A 32 -14.15 -2.64 6.90
N THR A 33 -13.64 -2.19 5.74
CA THR A 33 -14.25 -1.13 4.94
C THR A 33 -14.90 -1.72 3.69
N GLN A 34 -15.84 -0.99 3.08
CA GLN A 34 -16.50 -1.38 1.82
C GLN A 34 -15.68 -1.01 0.57
N VAL A 35 -14.51 -0.38 0.74
CA VAL A 35 -13.67 0.04 -0.39
C VAL A 35 -12.83 -1.15 -0.86
N PRO A 36 -12.86 -1.53 -2.14
CA PRO A 36 -12.09 -2.65 -2.65
C PRO A 36 -10.60 -2.29 -2.72
N THR A 37 -9.80 -2.81 -1.79
CA THR A 37 -8.34 -2.60 -1.72
C THR A 37 -7.59 -3.91 -1.51
N PRO A 38 -6.31 -4.02 -1.93
CA PRO A 38 -5.48 -5.16 -1.56
C PRO A 38 -5.27 -5.21 -0.04
N SER A 39 -4.94 -6.37 0.52
CA SER A 39 -4.58 -6.46 1.95
C SER A 39 -3.19 -5.88 2.19
N VAL A 40 -2.28 -6.09 1.24
CA VAL A 40 -0.94 -5.49 1.23
C VAL A 40 -0.69 -4.91 -0.15
N GLY A 41 -0.27 -3.65 -0.20
CA GLY A 41 0.17 -3.00 -1.43
C GLY A 41 1.64 -2.58 -1.33
N GLU A 42 2.39 -2.74 -2.41
CA GLU A 42 3.70 -2.13 -2.58
C GLU A 42 3.56 -0.77 -3.26
N ALA A 43 4.26 0.24 -2.76
CA ALA A 43 4.26 1.58 -3.35
C ALA A 43 4.93 1.55 -4.72
N THR A 44 4.30 2.18 -5.70
CA THR A 44 4.81 2.27 -7.07
C THR A 44 5.60 3.57 -7.29
N PRO A 45 6.50 3.65 -8.29
CA PRO A 45 7.29 4.86 -8.54
C PRO A 45 6.49 6.12 -8.86
N ASP A 46 5.25 5.98 -9.33
CA ASP A 46 4.28 7.06 -9.57
C ASP A 46 3.49 7.47 -8.31
N GLY A 47 3.80 6.88 -7.14
CA GLY A 47 3.23 7.25 -5.86
C GLY A 47 1.89 6.58 -5.53
N GLY A 48 1.50 5.55 -6.30
CA GLY A 48 0.35 4.69 -6.02
C GLY A 48 0.73 3.43 -5.25
N PHE A 49 -0.18 2.45 -5.24
CA PHE A 49 0.05 1.13 -4.67
C PHE A 49 -0.42 0.02 -5.62
N THR A 50 0.36 -1.04 -5.74
CA THR A 50 0.00 -2.28 -6.45
C THR A 50 -0.13 -3.43 -5.45
N PRO A 51 -1.07 -4.38 -5.62
CA PRO A 51 -1.18 -5.55 -4.74
C PRO A 51 0.15 -6.33 -4.65
N PHE A 52 0.53 -6.71 -3.43
CA PHE A 52 1.72 -7.52 -3.17
C PHE A 52 1.36 -8.77 -2.34
N PRO A 53 1.95 -9.95 -2.61
CA PRO A 53 2.82 -10.27 -3.74
C PRO A 53 2.09 -10.33 -5.10
N GLY A 54 0.77 -10.09 -5.12
CA GLY A 54 -0.07 -10.17 -6.31
C GLY A 54 -0.77 -11.53 -6.44
N GLY A 55 -1.33 -11.78 -7.63
CA GLY A 55 -2.15 -12.96 -7.92
C GLY A 55 -3.33 -13.12 -6.95
N GLU A 56 -3.70 -14.38 -6.71
CA GLU A 56 -4.84 -14.76 -5.86
C GLU A 56 -4.67 -14.38 -4.38
N TRP A 57 -3.48 -13.95 -3.94
CA TRP A 57 -3.24 -13.62 -2.53
C TRP A 57 -4.08 -12.45 -2.03
N ASN A 58 -4.57 -11.60 -2.93
CA ASN A 58 -5.44 -10.48 -2.58
C ASN A 58 -6.89 -10.68 -3.03
N GLU A 59 -7.19 -11.84 -3.63
CA GLU A 59 -8.49 -12.24 -4.15
C GLU A 59 -9.23 -13.06 -3.08
N TRP A 60 -10.17 -12.40 -2.42
CA TRP A 60 -11.07 -13.00 -1.43
C TRP A 60 -12.45 -12.38 -1.58
#